data_AF-A0A8T0A7Z1-F1
#
_entry.id   AF-A0A8T0A7Z1-F1
#
_cell.length_a   1.000
_cell.length_b   1.000
_cell.length_c   1.000
_cell.angle_alpha   90.00
_cell.angle_beta   90.00
_cell.angle_gamma   90.00
#
_symmetry.space_group_name_H-M   'P 1'
#
loop_
_entity.id
_entity.type
_entity.pdbx_description
1 polymer ?
#
loop_
_entity_poly.entity_id
_entity_poly.type
_entity_poly.pdbx_seq_one_letter_code
_entity_poly.pdbx_strand_id
1 'polypeptide(L)'
;MTTNQEMQLQAATAISGSVQIQNPSRTMIPLGKPKSGRVWKDRNKQRFSALLRDKPLRSSWQKKMEAKREKEMVKQYHQQLKNNKAREKEERRKRQEENQRRRAENEKKAEIVQVIRNTTKLKRMKKKQLRKIEKRDTLPALQKTPPTIKKPKEGQ
;
A
#
# COMPACT_ATOMS: atom_id res chain seq x y z
N MET A 1 -0.36 10.70 62.72
CA MET A 1 0.14 10.29 64.05
C MET A 1 0.93 8.99 63.91
N THR A 2 2.21 9.08 63.55
CA THR A 2 3.28 8.28 64.15
C THR A 2 4.56 9.09 63.95
N THR A 3 5.03 9.63 65.04
CA THR A 3 6.18 10.53 65.17
C THR A 3 7.38 9.72 65.63
N ASN A 4 8.54 10.05 65.04
CA ASN A 4 9.83 10.18 65.72
C ASN A 4 10.18 9.12 66.77
N GLN A 5 11.01 8.17 66.35
CA GLN A 5 12.13 7.74 67.17
C GLN A 5 13.41 7.75 66.34
N GLU A 6 14.35 8.57 66.80
CA GLU A 6 15.81 8.39 66.73
C GLU A 6 16.42 8.45 65.32
N MET A 7 16.93 9.58 64.82
CA MET A 7 17.86 10.53 65.41
C MET A 7 18.98 9.87 66.25
N GLN A 8 20.21 10.09 65.75
CA GLN A 8 21.51 9.79 66.36
C GLN A 8 22.05 8.38 66.10
N LEU A 9 22.77 8.24 64.98
CA LEU A 9 24.23 8.22 65.06
C LEU A 9 24.81 9.01 63.87
N GLN A 10 25.25 10.23 64.19
CA GLN A 10 26.28 10.92 63.43
C GLN A 10 27.60 10.25 63.77
N ALA A 11 28.26 9.64 62.78
CA ALA A 11 29.69 9.35 62.85
C ALA A 11 30.27 9.33 61.44
N ALA A 12 31.03 10.39 61.16
CA ALA A 12 32.22 10.41 60.32
C ALA A 12 32.21 9.59 59.02
N THR A 13 31.99 10.27 57.89
CA THR A 13 32.83 10.08 56.70
C THR A 13 32.83 11.41 55.93
N ALA A 14 33.61 12.39 56.38
CA ALA A 14 34.95 12.63 55.86
C ALA A 14 35.00 12.53 54.31
N ILE A 15 35.02 13.70 53.68
CA ILE A 15 35.85 14.08 52.53
C ILE A 15 36.51 12.90 51.80
N SER A 16 36.05 12.62 50.59
CA SER A 16 36.87 12.01 49.53
C SER A 16 36.08 12.19 48.25
N GLY A 17 36.21 13.33 47.59
CA GLY A 17 37.17 13.39 46.50
C GLY A 17 36.57 12.63 45.33
N SER A 18 35.99 13.35 44.37
CA SER A 18 35.80 12.79 43.03
C SER A 18 37.16 12.27 42.59
N VAL A 19 37.34 10.95 42.64
CA VAL A 19 38.49 10.29 42.02
C VAL A 19 38.24 10.42 40.53
N GLN A 20 38.57 11.61 39.99
CA GLN A 20 39.17 11.70 38.68
C GLN A 20 40.31 10.70 38.74
N ILE A 21 40.08 9.50 38.19
CA ILE A 21 41.17 8.61 37.82
C ILE A 21 41.92 9.38 36.73
N GLN A 22 42.81 10.27 37.17
CA GLN A 22 43.85 10.83 36.36
C GLN A 22 44.74 9.63 36.06
N ASN A 23 44.47 9.01 34.92
CA ASN A 23 45.26 7.92 34.40
C ASN A 23 46.71 8.43 34.31
N PRO A 24 47.63 7.99 35.18
CA PRO A 24 48.95 8.56 35.22
C PRO A 24 49.74 8.01 34.04
N SER A 25 50.34 8.90 33.27
CA SER A 25 51.27 8.60 32.16
C SER A 25 50.63 8.05 30.87
N ARG A 26 49.77 8.84 30.23
CA ARG A 26 49.97 8.99 28.78
C ARG A 26 50.75 10.26 28.60
N THR A 27 52.08 10.13 28.50
CA THR A 27 52.92 11.19 27.95
C THR A 27 52.22 11.66 26.68
N MET A 28 51.60 12.84 26.73
CA MET A 28 51.07 13.46 25.54
C MET A 28 52.30 13.87 24.75
N ILE A 29 52.81 12.96 23.94
CA ILE A 29 53.91 13.23 23.04
C ILE A 29 53.44 14.43 22.22
N PRO A 30 54.10 15.60 22.30
CA PRO A 30 53.72 16.73 21.50
C PRO A 30 54.02 16.38 20.04
N LEU A 31 52.97 16.15 19.25
CA LEU A 31 53.14 15.84 17.84
C LEU A 31 53.36 17.13 17.05
N GLY A 32 54.39 17.13 16.21
CA GLY A 32 54.71 18.27 15.34
C GLY A 32 53.55 18.67 14.42
N LYS A 33 53.52 19.95 14.05
CA LYS A 33 52.64 20.48 13.01
C LYS A 33 53.19 20.05 11.63
N PRO A 34 52.36 19.59 10.69
CA PRO A 34 52.82 19.31 9.34
C PRO A 34 53.35 20.59 8.70
N LYS A 35 54.37 20.46 7.85
CA LYS A 35 55.05 21.59 7.19
C LYS A 35 54.09 22.51 6.42
N SER A 36 52.98 21.97 5.90
CA SER A 36 51.95 22.71 5.16
C SER A 36 50.91 23.41 6.04
N GLY A 37 50.93 23.22 7.37
CA GLY A 37 49.96 23.78 8.31
C GLY A 37 48.53 23.22 8.21
N ARG A 38 48.21 22.48 7.14
CA ARG A 38 46.88 21.93 6.89
C ARG A 38 46.80 20.46 7.30
N VAL A 39 46.03 20.18 8.35
CA VAL A 39 45.75 18.82 8.83
C VAL A 39 44.45 18.35 8.17
N TRP A 40 44.53 17.38 7.28
CA TRP A 40 43.38 16.89 6.50
C TRP A 40 42.61 15.72 7.17
N LYS A 41 43.08 15.24 8.32
CA LYS A 41 42.48 14.13 9.10
C LYS A 41 42.53 14.45 10.59
N ASP A 42 41.41 14.30 11.28
CA ASP A 42 41.38 14.42 12.73
C ASP A 42 42.15 13.28 13.38
N ARG A 43 43.19 13.65 14.14
CA ARG A 43 44.10 12.70 14.80
C ARG A 43 43.48 12.06 16.04
N ASN A 44 42.36 12.62 16.53
CA ASN A 44 41.58 12.07 17.64
C ASN A 44 40.48 11.14 17.11
N LYS A 45 40.87 9.96 16.62
CA LYS A 45 39.96 8.82 16.52
C LYS A 45 40.16 7.97 17.75
N GLN A 46 39.14 7.93 18.61
CA GLN A 46 39.03 6.93 19.65
C GLN A 46 39.36 5.55 19.03
N ARG A 47 40.18 4.75 19.72
CA ARG A 47 40.54 3.43 19.21
C ARG A 47 39.26 2.62 19.03
N PHE A 48 39.22 1.71 18.06
CA PHE A 48 38.06 0.81 17.88
C PHE A 48 37.75 -0.02 19.15
N SER A 49 38.73 -0.19 20.04
CA SER A 49 38.56 -0.80 21.37
C SER A 49 37.76 0.05 22.37
N ALA A 50 37.56 1.34 22.11
CA ALA A 50 36.68 2.22 22.89
C ALA A 50 35.21 2.07 22.49
N LEU A 51 34.91 1.38 21.38
CA LEU A 51 33.55 0.98 21.03
C LEU A 51 33.15 -0.14 22.00
N LEU A 52 32.28 0.18 22.97
CA LEU A 52 31.74 -0.79 23.91
C LEU A 52 30.95 -1.83 23.10
N ARG A 53 31.51 -3.03 22.94
CA ARG A 53 30.82 -4.14 22.28
C ARG A 53 29.90 -4.77 23.30
N ASP A 54 28.62 -4.40 23.25
CA ASP A 54 27.61 -5.04 24.08
C ASP A 54 27.66 -6.56 23.87
N LYS A 55 27.62 -7.30 24.98
CA LYS A 55 27.50 -8.76 24.92
C LYS A 55 26.18 -9.06 24.21
N PRO A 56 26.18 -9.78 23.07
CA PRO A 56 24.95 -10.06 22.38
C PRO A 56 24.04 -10.82 23.34
N LEU A 57 22.88 -10.24 23.64
CA LEU A 57 21.92 -10.83 24.56
C LEU A 57 21.46 -12.17 23.95
N ARG A 58 22.03 -13.27 24.42
CA ARG A 58 21.67 -14.61 23.95
C ARG A 58 20.30 -14.98 24.53
N SER A 59 19.26 -14.76 23.74
CA SER A 59 17.94 -15.28 24.06
C SER A 59 17.94 -16.80 24.02
N SER A 60 17.22 -17.41 24.97
CA SER A 60 16.98 -18.85 25.00
C SER A 60 16.20 -19.30 23.76
N TRP A 61 16.32 -20.59 23.40
CA TRP A 61 15.60 -21.17 22.26
C TRP A 61 14.08 -21.00 22.39
N GLN A 62 13.54 -21.19 23.58
CA GLN A 62 12.12 -21.00 23.87
C GLN A 62 11.64 -19.59 23.51
N LYS A 63 12.39 -18.55 23.91
CA LYS A 63 12.06 -17.16 23.59
C LYS A 63 12.11 -16.87 22.08
N LYS A 64 12.99 -17.56 21.34
CA LYS A 64 13.03 -17.47 19.87
C LYS A 64 11.81 -18.12 19.23
N MET A 65 11.36 -19.25 19.76
CA MET A 65 10.17 -19.94 19.26
C MET A 65 8.89 -19.16 19.54
N GLU A 66 8.78 -18.54 20.71
CA GLU A 66 7.68 -17.63 21.06
C GLU A 66 7.62 -16.44 20.10
N ALA A 67 8.73 -15.73 19.91
CA ALA A 67 8.81 -14.61 18.96
C ALA A 67 8.49 -15.03 17.52
N LYS A 68 8.87 -16.25 17.11
CA LYS A 68 8.51 -16.80 15.80
C LYS A 68 7.00 -17.02 15.69
N ARG A 69 6.38 -17.58 16.72
CA ARG A 69 4.93 -17.82 16.77
C ARG A 69 4.14 -16.52 16.73
N GLU A 70 4.54 -15.52 17.51
CA GLU A 70 3.96 -14.17 17.49
C GLU A 70 4.05 -13.54 16.10
N LYS A 71 5.23 -13.60 15.48
CA LYS A 71 5.45 -13.07 14.13
C LYS A 71 4.58 -13.78 13.09
N GLU A 72 4.38 -15.08 13.21
CA GLU A 72 3.50 -15.86 12.33
C GLU A 72 2.03 -15.42 12.50
N MET A 73 1.55 -15.25 13.74
CA MET A 73 0.19 -14.77 14.02
C MET A 73 -0.05 -13.38 13.44
N VAL A 74 0.88 -12.44 13.64
CA VAL A 74 0.78 -11.09 13.08
C VAL A 74 0.78 -11.13 11.55
N LYS A 75 1.62 -11.97 10.94
CA LYS A 75 1.67 -12.11 9.47
C LYS A 75 0.36 -12.66 8.91
N GLN A 76 -0.22 -13.67 9.56
CA GLN A 76 -1.50 -14.24 9.16
C GLN A 76 -2.62 -13.20 9.26
N TYR A 77 -2.67 -12.46 10.37
CA TYR A 77 -3.66 -11.40 10.56
C TYR A 77 -3.54 -10.29 9.50
N HIS A 78 -2.32 -9.81 9.24
CA HIS A 78 -2.06 -8.85 8.18
C HIS A 78 -2.49 -9.35 6.79
N GLN A 79 -2.25 -10.64 6.50
CA GLN A 79 -2.68 -11.26 5.26
C GLN A 79 -4.20 -11.31 5.16
N GLN A 80 -4.91 -11.64 6.24
CA GLN A 80 -6.37 -11.64 6.28
C GLN A 80 -6.94 -10.25 5.97
N LEU A 81 -6.39 -9.19 6.59
CA LEU A 81 -6.81 -7.81 6.32
C LEU A 81 -6.61 -7.41 4.86
N LYS A 82 -5.45 -7.75 4.27
CA LYS A 82 -5.18 -7.51 2.86
C LYS A 82 -6.15 -8.24 1.95
N ASN A 83 -6.40 -9.52 2.23
CA ASN A 83 -7.32 -10.34 1.44
C ASN A 83 -8.74 -9.79 1.50
N ASN A 84 -9.23 -9.41 2.68
CA ASN A 84 -10.57 -8.82 2.84
C ASN A 84 -10.72 -7.53 2.03
N LYS A 85 -9.73 -6.63 2.11
CA LYS A 85 -9.72 -5.38 1.32
C LYS A 85 -9.66 -5.64 -0.19
N ALA A 86 -8.91 -6.66 -0.61
CA ALA A 86 -8.82 -7.04 -2.03
C ALA A 86 -10.16 -7.59 -2.54
N ARG A 87 -10.81 -8.47 -1.76
CA ARG A 87 -12.13 -9.04 -2.08
C ARG A 87 -13.20 -7.95 -2.23
N GLU A 88 -13.27 -7.03 -1.27
CA GLU A 88 -14.23 -5.91 -1.33
C GLU A 88 -14.01 -5.04 -2.58
N LYS A 89 -12.75 -4.74 -2.92
CA LYS A 89 -12.41 -3.97 -4.12
C LYS A 89 -12.81 -4.71 -5.41
N GLU A 90 -12.58 -6.02 -5.47
CA GLU A 90 -12.92 -6.85 -6.61
C GLU A 90 -14.44 -6.96 -6.78
N GLU A 91 -15.19 -7.16 -5.71
CA GLU A 91 -16.66 -7.18 -5.73
C GLU A 91 -17.25 -5.85 -6.19
N ARG A 92 -16.70 -4.73 -5.70
CA ARG A 92 -17.10 -3.39 -6.17
C ARG A 92 -16.81 -3.20 -7.65
N ARG A 93 -15.65 -3.67 -8.12
CA ARG A 93 -15.26 -3.60 -9.53
C ARG A 93 -16.21 -4.43 -10.40
N LYS A 94 -16.47 -5.69 -10.03
CA LYS A 94 -17.41 -6.57 -10.74
C LYS A 94 -18.80 -5.95 -10.82
N ARG A 95 -19.29 -5.37 -9.73
CA ARG A 95 -20.58 -4.66 -9.71
C ARG A 95 -20.60 -3.45 -10.64
N GLN A 96 -19.52 -2.67 -10.68
CA GLN A 96 -19.42 -1.53 -11.59
C GLN A 96 -19.35 -1.97 -13.06
N GLU A 97 -18.60 -3.02 -13.36
CA GLU A 97 -18.51 -3.59 -14.72
C GLU A 97 -19.86 -4.14 -15.18
N GLU A 98 -20.59 -4.85 -14.31
CA GLU A 98 -21.94 -5.34 -14.61
C GLU A 98 -22.91 -4.17 -14.84
N ASN A 99 -22.89 -3.15 -13.97
CA ASN A 99 -23.75 -1.97 -14.12
C ASN A 99 -23.43 -1.17 -15.39
N GLN A 100 -22.16 -1.07 -15.78
CA GLN A 100 -21.76 -0.45 -17.05
C GLN A 100 -22.22 -1.27 -18.24
N ARG A 101 -22.06 -2.60 -18.18
CA ARG A 101 -22.55 -3.50 -19.23
C ARG A 101 -24.07 -3.38 -19.38
N ARG A 102 -24.81 -3.38 -18.28
CA ARG A 102 -26.27 -3.22 -18.27
C ARG A 102 -26.69 -1.86 -18.84
N ARG A 103 -25.98 -0.79 -18.49
CA ARG A 103 -26.20 0.55 -19.09
C ARG A 103 -25.95 0.56 -20.58
N ALA A 104 -24.82 0.03 -21.05
CA ALA A 104 -24.50 -0.03 -22.47
C ALA A 104 -25.52 -0.88 -23.27
N GLU A 105 -26.00 -1.99 -22.70
CA GLU A 105 -27.06 -2.79 -23.31
C GLU A 105 -28.41 -2.06 -23.32
N ASN A 106 -28.73 -1.33 -22.25
CA ASN A 106 -29.95 -0.51 -22.18
C ASN A 106 -29.90 0.68 -23.13
N GLU A 107 -28.76 1.36 -23.28
CA GLU A 107 -28.55 2.42 -24.25
C GLU A 107 -28.78 1.90 -25.68
N LYS A 108 -28.19 0.75 -26.02
CA LYS A 108 -28.42 0.09 -27.32
C LYS A 108 -29.89 -0.28 -27.55
N LYS A 109 -30.62 -0.69 -26.50
CA LYS A 109 -32.05 -1.04 -26.59
C LYS A 109 -32.96 0.19 -26.61
N ALA A 110 -32.59 1.26 -25.91
CA ALA A 110 -33.35 2.51 -25.81
C ALA A 110 -33.15 3.42 -27.02
N GLU A 111 -32.08 3.20 -27.81
CA GLU A 111 -31.88 3.89 -29.07
C GLU A 111 -33.06 3.62 -30.02
N ILE A 112 -33.89 4.65 -30.24
CA ILE A 112 -35.05 4.57 -31.12
C ILE A 112 -34.56 4.60 -32.57
N VAL A 113 -34.48 3.42 -33.19
CA VAL A 113 -34.04 3.28 -34.59
C VAL A 113 -35.22 3.29 -35.54
N GLN A 114 -35.13 4.08 -36.60
CA GLN A 114 -36.05 4.01 -37.73
C GLN A 114 -35.56 2.96 -38.74
N VAL A 115 -36.35 1.89 -38.95
CA VAL A 115 -36.01 0.83 -39.91
C VAL A 115 -36.22 1.34 -41.35
N ILE A 116 -35.13 1.45 -42.10
CA ILE A 116 -35.16 1.88 -43.51
C ILE A 116 -35.37 0.65 -44.41
N ARG A 117 -36.60 0.44 -44.89
CA ARG A 117 -36.94 -0.68 -45.80
C ARG A 117 -36.52 -0.43 -47.24
N ASN A 118 -36.51 0.83 -47.69
CA ASN A 118 -36.17 1.20 -49.07
C ASN A 118 -34.84 1.98 -49.13
N THR A 119 -33.81 1.34 -49.66
CA THR A 119 -32.44 1.88 -49.74
C THR A 119 -32.27 2.97 -50.79
N THR A 120 -33.16 3.07 -51.78
CA THR A 120 -33.09 4.13 -52.81
C THR A 120 -33.29 5.51 -52.21
N LYS A 121 -34.02 5.62 -51.09
CA LYS A 121 -34.21 6.89 -50.38
C LYS A 121 -32.90 7.46 -49.86
N LEU A 122 -32.03 6.64 -49.25
CA LEU A 122 -30.71 7.06 -48.79
C LEU A 122 -29.84 7.56 -49.95
N LYS A 123 -29.91 6.89 -51.11
CA LYS A 123 -29.15 7.26 -52.31
C LYS A 123 -29.59 8.60 -52.91
N ARG A 124 -30.87 8.98 -52.74
CA ARG A 124 -31.45 10.24 -53.24
C ARG A 124 -31.26 11.43 -52.28
N MET A 125 -30.83 11.20 -51.04
CA MET A 125 -30.65 12.26 -50.04
C MET A 125 -29.39 13.11 -50.27
N LYS A 126 -29.43 14.35 -49.77
CA LYS A 126 -28.29 15.27 -49.86
C LYS A 126 -27.15 14.83 -48.94
N LYS A 127 -25.90 14.96 -49.42
CA LYS A 127 -24.67 14.58 -48.68
C LYS A 127 -24.59 15.15 -47.25
N LYS A 128 -25.09 16.37 -47.01
CA LYS A 128 -25.12 16.97 -45.65
C LYS A 128 -26.07 16.25 -44.69
N GLN A 129 -27.19 15.72 -45.18
CA GLN A 129 -28.14 14.97 -44.35
C GLN A 129 -27.59 13.58 -44.00
N LEU A 130 -26.90 12.93 -44.95
CA LEU A 130 -26.24 11.64 -44.71
C LEU A 130 -25.18 11.69 -43.61
N ARG A 131 -24.55 12.84 -43.36
CA ARG A 131 -23.58 13.03 -42.26
C ARG A 131 -24.21 13.01 -40.87
N LYS A 132 -25.53 13.27 -40.76
CA LYS A 132 -26.26 13.25 -39.49
C LYS A 132 -26.83 11.87 -39.14
N ILE A 133 -26.78 10.93 -40.07
CA ILE A 133 -27.36 9.60 -39.90
C ILE A 133 -26.28 8.68 -39.33
N GLU A 134 -26.50 8.20 -38.12
CA GLU A 134 -25.75 7.08 -37.57
C GLU A 134 -26.45 5.77 -37.95
N LYS A 135 -25.67 4.81 -38.44
CA LYS A 135 -26.20 3.50 -38.84
C LYS A 135 -26.11 2.55 -37.65
N ARG A 136 -27.21 1.87 -37.36
CA ARG A 136 -27.30 0.80 -36.35
C ARG A 136 -27.81 -0.47 -36.99
N ASP A 137 -27.20 -1.60 -36.64
CA ASP A 137 -27.59 -2.90 -37.16
C ASP A 137 -28.74 -3.49 -36.34
N THR A 138 -29.92 -3.58 -36.97
CA THR A 138 -31.12 -4.21 -36.38
C THR A 138 -31.35 -5.64 -36.89
N LEU A 139 -30.53 -6.11 -37.83
CA LEU A 139 -30.56 -7.47 -38.39
C LEU A 139 -30.57 -8.60 -37.33
N PRO A 140 -29.77 -8.55 -36.24
CA PRO A 140 -29.77 -9.63 -35.25
C PRO A 140 -31.08 -9.73 -34.45
N ALA A 141 -31.89 -8.67 -34.39
CA ALA A 141 -33.24 -8.75 -33.81
C ALA A 141 -34.24 -9.44 -34.76
N LEU A 142 -34.07 -9.22 -36.07
CA LEU A 142 -34.93 -9.79 -37.11
C LEU A 142 -34.71 -11.30 -37.31
N GLN A 143 -33.47 -11.78 -37.19
CA GLN A 143 -33.15 -13.21 -37.32
C GLN A 143 -33.68 -14.07 -36.17
N LYS A 144 -33.97 -13.46 -35.01
CA LYS A 144 -34.47 -14.17 -33.81
C LYS A 144 -35.99 -14.32 -33.79
N THR A 145 -36.72 -13.60 -34.64
CA THR A 145 -38.17 -13.72 -34.71
C THR A 145 -38.55 -14.85 -35.67
N PRO A 146 -39.27 -15.89 -35.22
CA PRO A 146 -39.74 -16.94 -36.12
C PRO A 146 -40.71 -16.35 -37.17
N PRO A 147 -40.70 -16.84 -38.42
CA PRO A 147 -41.59 -16.34 -39.46
C PRO A 147 -43.05 -16.58 -39.05
N THR A 148 -43.84 -15.49 -39.02
CA THR A 148 -45.29 -15.58 -38.80
C THR A 148 -45.95 -16.13 -40.06
N ILE A 149 -46.23 -17.43 -40.06
CA ILE A 149 -47.02 -18.09 -41.11
C ILE A 149 -48.45 -17.56 -40.99
N LYS A 150 -48.82 -16.64 -41.89
CA LYS A 150 -50.21 -16.19 -42.01
C LYS A 150 -51.02 -17.36 -42.59
N LYS A 151 -51.80 -18.05 -41.76
CA LYS A 151 -52.77 -19.04 -42.24
C LYS A 151 -53.75 -18.33 -43.20
N PRO A 152 -54.04 -18.89 -44.38
CA PRO A 152 -55.06 -18.33 -45.26
C PRO A 152 -56.38 -18.32 -44.49
N LYS A 153 -57.09 -17.19 -44.49
CA LYS A 153 -58.47 -17.15 -44.04
C LYS A 153 -59.28 -17.94 -45.06
N GLU A 154 -59.74 -19.12 -44.67
CA GLU A 154 -60.76 -19.87 -45.41
C GLU A 154 -61.99 -18.96 -45.55
N GLY A 155 -62.34 -18.65 -46.80
CA GLY A 155 -63.50 -17.85 -47.13
C GLY A 155 -64.78 -18.65 -46.95
N GLN A 156 -65.80 -18.00 -46.39
CA GLN A 156 -67.20 -18.31 -46.66
C GLN A 156 -67.67 -17.47 -47.86
#